data_AF-A0A098BJM3-F1
#
_entry.id   AF-A0A098BJM3-F1
#
_cell.length_a   1.000
_cell.length_b   1.000
_cell.length_c   1.000
_cell.angle_alpha   90.00
_cell.angle_beta   90.00
_cell.angle_gamma   90.00
#
_symmetry.space_group_name_H-M   'P 1'
#
loop_
_entity.id
_entity.type
_entity.pdbx_description
1 polymer ?
#
loop_
_entity_poly.entity_id
_entity_poly.type
_entity_poly.pdbx_seq_one_letter_code
_entity_poly.pdbx_strand_id
1 'polypeptide(L)'
;MKPGDRIAQMIADPDLTGDTLLFAICLHDLLWRRKTDPAYRLRTNTNGAALREITKTATGREDKRLWWVRDIIRDDVPRYDIDPPHTVRCGAPMIRRASVCGKATSATWMDRDPVTGEKRWVGFCNRHRSHDRESERRERHERWQANGKPEPAPNRGGVLPRYFKTDWSEWWGWAAPGLTPSSGEREAGLPRPVFTLIQGGAE
;
A
#
# COMPACT_ATOMS: atom_id res chain seq x y z
N MET A 1 23.72 -12.39 -0.85
CA MET A 1 23.37 -11.17 -0.09
C MET A 1 23.65 -11.44 1.38
N LYS A 2 24.46 -10.63 2.04
CA LYS A 2 24.68 -10.79 3.48
C LYS A 2 23.36 -10.45 4.21
N PRO A 3 23.07 -11.03 5.38
CA PRO A 3 21.85 -10.74 6.13
C PRO A 3 21.65 -9.25 6.38
N GLY A 4 22.73 -8.55 6.72
CA GLY A 4 22.72 -7.09 6.95
C GLY A 4 22.28 -6.29 5.72
N ASP A 5 22.65 -6.71 4.51
CA ASP A 5 22.31 -5.99 3.28
C ASP A 5 20.79 -6.01 3.02
N ARG A 6 20.11 -7.12 3.36
CA ARG A 6 18.65 -7.24 3.19
C ARG A 6 17.89 -6.38 4.19
N ILE A 7 18.32 -6.37 5.45
CA ILE A 7 17.69 -5.54 6.49
C ILE A 7 17.86 -4.06 6.14
N ALA A 8 19.04 -3.65 5.66
CA ALA A 8 19.27 -2.27 5.24
C ALA A 8 18.34 -1.86 4.08
N GLN A 9 18.11 -2.74 3.09
CA GLN A 9 17.13 -2.50 2.02
C GLN A 9 15.71 -2.36 2.57
N MET A 10 15.30 -3.24 3.48
CA MET A 10 13.97 -3.16 4.11
C MET A 10 13.76 -1.86 4.88
N ILE A 11 14.77 -1.39 5.61
CA ILE A 11 14.72 -0.12 6.35
C ILE A 11 14.66 1.08 5.41
N ALA A 12 15.34 1.00 4.26
CA ALA A 12 15.38 2.05 3.26
C ALA A 12 14.10 2.13 2.40
N ASP A 13 13.24 1.10 2.42
CA ASP A 13 12.02 1.05 1.62
C ASP A 13 10.91 1.91 2.25
N PRO A 14 10.46 2.99 1.58
CA PRO A 14 9.47 3.90 2.13
C PRO A 14 8.06 3.30 2.25
N ASP A 15 7.80 2.18 1.57
CA ASP A 15 6.54 1.45 1.64
C ASP A 15 6.54 0.41 2.78
N LEU A 16 7.71 -0.03 3.23
CA LEU A 16 7.86 -1.01 4.30
C LEU A 16 8.03 -0.30 5.65
N THR A 17 6.92 -0.05 6.35
CA THR A 17 6.93 0.73 7.59
C THR A 17 6.12 0.07 8.71
N GLY A 18 6.28 0.56 9.94
CA GLY A 18 5.51 0.12 11.12
C GLY A 18 5.60 -1.39 11.37
N ASP A 19 4.45 -2.00 11.64
CA ASP A 19 4.34 -3.43 11.96
C ASP A 19 4.76 -4.34 10.79
N THR A 20 4.56 -3.91 9.54
CA THR A 20 4.98 -4.68 8.36
C THR A 20 6.51 -4.76 8.27
N LEU A 21 7.22 -3.68 8.60
CA LEU A 21 8.68 -3.68 8.68
C LEU A 21 9.18 -4.58 9.81
N LEU A 22 8.58 -4.48 10.99
CA LEU A 22 8.92 -5.32 12.14
C LEU A 22 8.73 -6.81 11.80
N PHE A 23 7.61 -7.15 11.18
CA PHE A 23 7.33 -8.50 10.69
C PHE A 23 8.39 -8.97 9.69
N ALA A 24 8.74 -8.14 8.69
CA ALA A 24 9.74 -8.49 7.69
C ALA A 24 11.11 -8.78 8.34
N ILE A 25 11.55 -7.95 9.29
CA ILE A 25 12.82 -8.16 10.00
C ILE A 25 12.78 -9.47 10.81
N CYS A 26 11.71 -9.72 11.56
CA CYS A 26 11.56 -10.96 12.34
C CYS A 26 11.48 -12.21 11.44
N LEU A 27 10.79 -12.12 10.30
CA LEU A 27 10.74 -13.20 9.32
C LEU A 27 12.13 -13.46 8.73
N HIS A 28 12.89 -12.40 8.43
CA HIS A 28 14.26 -12.54 7.94
C HIS A 28 15.17 -13.23 8.96
N ASP A 29 15.14 -12.81 10.23
CA ASP A 29 15.91 -13.45 11.31
C ASP A 29 15.52 -14.93 11.48
N LEU A 30 14.23 -15.24 11.47
CA LEU A 30 13.74 -16.63 11.54
C LEU A 30 14.29 -17.48 10.40
N LEU A 31 14.21 -16.98 9.15
CA LEU A 31 14.71 -17.70 7.98
C LEU A 31 16.22 -17.88 8.03
N TRP A 32 16.95 -16.89 8.54
CA TRP A 32 18.39 -17.00 8.76
C TRP A 32 18.72 -18.07 9.79
N ARG A 33 18.09 -18.05 10.97
CA ARG A 33 18.29 -19.04 12.03
C ARG A 33 17.97 -20.46 11.58
N ARG A 34 16.88 -20.64 10.82
CA ARG A 34 16.54 -21.95 10.22
C ARG A 34 17.63 -22.49 9.29
N LYS A 35 18.40 -21.60 8.64
CA LYS A 35 19.49 -21.99 7.75
C LYS A 35 20.75 -22.35 8.52
N THR A 36 21.02 -21.69 9.64
CA THR A 36 22.26 -21.85 10.41
C THR A 36 22.17 -22.84 11.56
N ASP A 37 20.97 -23.07 12.10
CA ASP A 37 20.73 -23.93 13.27
C ASP A 37 19.69 -25.03 12.93
N PRO A 38 20.12 -26.28 12.74
CA PRO A 38 19.23 -27.41 12.47
C PRO A 38 18.20 -27.67 13.57
N ALA A 39 18.55 -27.45 14.85
CA ALA A 39 17.63 -27.64 15.97
C ALA A 39 16.53 -26.57 15.96
N TYR A 40 16.89 -25.33 15.66
CA TYR A 40 15.93 -24.24 15.45
C TYR A 40 15.01 -24.51 14.25
N ARG A 41 15.55 -25.07 13.17
CA ARG A 41 14.76 -25.48 12.00
C ARG A 41 13.71 -26.51 12.35
N LEU A 42 14.06 -27.51 13.15
CA LEU A 42 13.13 -28.55 13.59
C LEU A 42 12.03 -27.97 14.49
N ARG A 43 12.38 -27.12 15.47
CA ARG A 43 11.40 -26.46 16.36
C ARG A 43 10.39 -25.61 15.60
N THR A 44 10.82 -25.02 14.49
CA THR A 44 10.00 -24.07 13.73
C THR A 44 9.46 -24.66 12.43
N ASN A 45 9.53 -25.97 12.21
CA ASN A 45 9.25 -26.59 10.90
C ASN A 45 7.81 -26.40 10.34
N THR A 46 6.85 -26.04 11.19
CA THR A 46 5.47 -25.75 10.77
C THR A 46 5.22 -24.25 10.65
N ASN A 47 4.28 -23.85 9.80
CA ASN A 47 3.84 -22.44 9.68
C ASN A 47 3.38 -21.90 11.05
N GLY A 48 2.59 -22.66 11.80
CA GLY A 48 2.12 -22.24 13.12
C GLY A 48 3.25 -22.05 14.16
N ALA A 49 4.30 -22.86 14.14
CA ALA A 49 5.47 -22.66 15.00
C ALA A 49 6.29 -21.44 14.54
N ALA A 50 6.48 -21.27 13.23
CA ALA A 50 7.17 -20.12 12.66
C ALA A 50 6.50 -18.79 13.03
N LEU A 51 5.17 -18.72 12.86
CA LEU A 51 4.39 -17.53 13.17
C LEU A 51 4.41 -17.20 14.67
N ARG A 52 4.41 -18.22 15.53
CA ARG A 52 4.57 -18.03 16.98
C ARG A 52 5.93 -17.44 17.34
N GLU A 53 7.00 -17.93 16.72
CA GLU A 53 8.35 -17.38 16.94
C GLU A 53 8.49 -15.94 16.43
N ILE A 54 7.94 -15.64 15.26
CA ILE A 54 7.90 -14.27 14.72
C ILE A 54 7.14 -13.35 15.69
N THR A 55 5.96 -13.77 16.13
CA THR A 55 5.13 -13.01 17.06
C THR A 55 5.84 -12.78 18.40
N LYS A 56 6.46 -13.83 18.95
CA LYS A 56 7.25 -13.76 20.19
C LYS A 56 8.41 -12.77 20.04
N THR A 57 9.11 -12.82 18.93
CA THR A 57 10.26 -11.95 18.65
C THR A 57 9.83 -10.49 18.48
N ALA A 58 8.74 -10.25 17.75
CA ALA A 58 8.23 -8.91 17.47
C ALA A 58 7.58 -8.25 18.71
N THR A 59 6.87 -9.03 19.54
CA THR A 59 5.97 -8.47 20.57
C THR A 59 6.32 -8.88 22.00
N GLY A 60 7.25 -9.81 22.19
CA GLY A 60 7.59 -10.38 23.49
C GLY A 60 6.52 -11.31 24.08
N ARG A 61 5.50 -11.71 23.30
CA ARG A 61 4.36 -12.53 23.77
C ARG A 61 4.13 -13.75 22.88
N GLU A 62 3.77 -14.90 23.46
CA GLU A 62 3.59 -16.18 22.76
C GLU A 62 2.14 -16.51 22.37
N ASP A 63 1.16 -16.01 23.13
CA ASP A 63 -0.18 -16.62 23.21
C ASP A 63 -1.24 -15.93 22.37
N LYS A 64 -1.07 -14.65 22.01
CA LYS A 64 -2.23 -13.82 21.64
C LYS A 64 -2.24 -13.13 20.28
N ARG A 65 -1.33 -13.41 19.34
CA ARG A 65 -1.19 -12.52 18.16
C ARG A 65 -0.97 -13.18 16.80
N LEU A 66 -1.50 -14.38 16.57
CA LEU A 66 -1.67 -14.85 15.17
C LEU A 66 -2.53 -13.88 14.34
N TRP A 67 -3.46 -13.16 14.99
CA TRP A 67 -4.24 -12.10 14.35
C TRP A 67 -3.38 -10.89 13.93
N TRP A 68 -2.29 -10.58 14.64
CA TRP A 68 -1.36 -9.51 14.25
C TRP A 68 -0.65 -9.84 12.93
N VAL A 69 -0.13 -11.07 12.82
CA VAL A 69 0.42 -11.56 11.54
C VAL A 69 -0.65 -11.51 10.46
N ARG A 70 -1.85 -12.02 10.76
CA ARG A 70 -2.97 -12.01 9.81
C ARG A 70 -3.30 -10.60 9.33
N ASP A 71 -3.32 -9.62 10.22
CA ASP A 71 -3.59 -8.21 9.90
C ASP A 71 -2.49 -7.64 9.01
N ILE A 72 -1.21 -7.92 9.29
CA ILE A 72 -0.10 -7.51 8.43
C ILE A 72 -0.23 -8.10 7.03
N ILE A 73 -0.47 -9.41 6.92
CA ILE A 73 -0.60 -10.08 5.62
C ILE A 73 -1.85 -9.57 4.88
N ARG A 74 -2.95 -9.32 5.58
CA ARG A 74 -4.16 -8.71 5.01
C ARG A 74 -3.87 -7.30 4.48
N ASP A 75 -3.18 -6.49 5.26
CA ASP A 75 -2.88 -5.11 4.89
C ASP A 75 -1.86 -5.03 3.74
N ASP A 76 -0.99 -6.05 3.60
CA ASP A 76 -0.06 -6.21 2.49
C ASP A 76 -0.72 -6.78 1.21
N VAL A 77 -2.01 -7.13 1.20
CA VAL A 77 -2.67 -7.56 -0.06
C VAL A 77 -2.62 -6.42 -1.08
N PRO A 78 -2.02 -6.63 -2.28
CA PRO A 78 -1.94 -5.63 -3.34
C PRO A 78 -3.33 -5.16 -3.73
N ARG A 79 -3.57 -3.87 -3.60
CA ARG A 79 -4.86 -3.26 -3.98
C ARG A 79 -4.70 -1.81 -4.38
N TYR A 80 -5.69 -1.32 -5.11
CA TYR A 80 -5.86 0.08 -5.40
C TYR A 80 -6.88 0.71 -4.45
N ASP A 81 -6.38 1.44 -3.44
CA ASP A 81 -7.19 2.24 -2.54
C ASP A 81 -7.39 3.65 -3.11
N ILE A 82 -8.58 4.23 -2.92
CA ILE A 82 -8.88 5.60 -3.32
C ILE A 82 -9.25 6.36 -2.05
N ASP A 83 -8.79 7.61 -1.95
CA ASP A 83 -9.23 8.50 -0.88
C ASP A 83 -10.76 8.61 -0.86
N PRO A 84 -11.39 8.72 0.31
CA PRO A 84 -12.84 8.74 0.40
C PRO A 84 -13.43 10.04 -0.16
N PRO A 85 -14.65 10.00 -0.73
CA PRO A 85 -15.24 11.12 -1.48
C PRO A 85 -15.49 12.39 -0.66
N HIS A 86 -15.61 12.29 0.67
CA HIS A 86 -15.92 13.43 1.53
C HIS A 86 -14.76 14.44 1.67
N THR A 87 -13.56 14.07 1.23
CA THR A 87 -12.37 14.93 1.20
C THR A 87 -12.34 15.89 0.01
N VAL A 88 -13.22 15.67 -0.97
CA VAL A 88 -13.15 16.35 -2.28
C VAL A 88 -13.67 17.78 -2.17
N ARG A 89 -12.93 18.70 -2.78
CA ARG A 89 -13.30 20.12 -2.94
C ARG A 89 -13.50 20.44 -4.41
N CYS A 90 -14.18 21.54 -4.68
CA CYS A 90 -14.43 21.99 -6.04
C CYS A 90 -13.11 22.24 -6.79
N GLY A 91 -12.81 21.37 -7.76
CA GLY A 91 -11.57 21.41 -8.56
C GLY A 91 -11.60 22.38 -9.74
N ALA A 92 -12.66 23.18 -9.90
CA ALA A 92 -12.78 24.10 -11.02
C ALA A 92 -11.65 25.15 -11.02
N PRO A 93 -10.91 25.33 -12.13
CA PRO A 93 -9.93 26.40 -12.23
C PRO A 93 -10.62 27.75 -12.21
N MET A 94 -10.04 28.71 -11.49
CA MET A 94 -10.57 30.07 -11.41
C MET A 94 -9.86 30.96 -12.43
N ILE A 95 -10.62 31.74 -13.19
CA ILE A 95 -10.05 32.60 -14.24
C ILE A 95 -9.21 33.74 -13.65
N ARG A 96 -9.60 34.25 -12.48
CA ARG A 96 -8.99 35.46 -11.86
C ARG A 96 -7.90 35.17 -10.84
N ARG A 97 -7.59 33.90 -10.56
CA ARG A 97 -6.53 33.50 -9.61
C ARG A 97 -5.91 32.17 -10.06
N ALA A 98 -4.60 32.02 -9.88
CA ALA A 98 -3.88 30.78 -10.16
C ALA A 98 -4.17 29.70 -9.11
N SER A 99 -5.44 29.36 -8.92
CA SER A 99 -5.89 28.32 -7.98
C SER A 99 -7.23 27.73 -8.40
N VAL A 100 -7.57 26.57 -7.82
CA VAL A 100 -8.91 25.99 -7.93
C VAL A 100 -9.91 26.72 -7.05
N CYS A 101 -11.21 26.48 -7.25
CA CYS A 101 -12.31 27.05 -6.47
C CYS A 101 -12.24 26.67 -4.98
N GLY A 102 -12.05 25.39 -4.65
CA GLY A 102 -11.87 24.91 -3.29
C GLY A 102 -13.13 24.85 -2.41
N LYS A 103 -14.29 25.30 -2.90
CA LYS A 103 -15.57 25.24 -2.17
C LYS A 103 -16.07 23.81 -1.96
N ALA A 104 -16.96 23.62 -1.00
CA ALA A 104 -17.67 22.35 -0.81
C ALA A 104 -18.39 21.92 -2.09
N THR A 105 -18.30 20.63 -2.40
CA THR A 105 -18.88 20.03 -3.59
C THR A 105 -20.35 19.68 -3.34
N SER A 106 -21.21 19.94 -4.31
CA SER A 106 -22.61 19.50 -4.29
C SER A 106 -22.83 18.24 -5.13
N ALA A 107 -21.92 17.95 -6.06
CA ALA A 107 -21.88 16.71 -6.81
C ALA A 107 -20.44 16.19 -6.85
N THR A 108 -20.29 14.89 -6.66
CA THR A 108 -19.02 14.15 -6.76
C THR A 108 -19.21 12.93 -7.64
N TRP A 109 -18.17 12.53 -8.35
CA TRP A 109 -18.13 11.30 -9.10
C TRP A 109 -16.72 10.73 -9.14
N MET A 110 -16.64 9.44 -9.46
CA MET A 110 -15.38 8.76 -9.69
C MET A 110 -14.95 8.93 -11.14
N ASP A 111 -13.89 9.70 -11.35
CA ASP A 111 -13.20 9.86 -12.62
C ASP A 111 -12.19 8.72 -12.78
N ARG A 112 -12.06 8.20 -14.00
CA ARG A 112 -11.16 7.09 -14.33
C ARG A 112 -10.22 7.54 -15.43
N ASP A 113 -8.93 7.29 -15.25
CA ASP A 113 -7.99 7.46 -16.34
C ASP A 113 -8.27 6.42 -17.44
N PRO A 114 -8.50 6.84 -18.70
CA PRO A 114 -8.78 5.92 -19.79
C PRO A 114 -7.65 4.95 -20.10
N VAL A 115 -6.40 5.30 -19.80
CA VAL A 115 -5.21 4.52 -20.15
C VAL A 115 -4.79 3.64 -18.99
N THR A 116 -4.69 4.19 -17.78
CA THR A 116 -4.17 3.47 -16.61
C THR A 116 -5.26 2.87 -15.72
N GLY A 117 -6.52 3.28 -15.87
CA GLY A 117 -7.61 2.84 -14.99
C GLY A 117 -7.58 3.46 -13.60
N GLU A 118 -6.61 4.34 -13.31
CA GLU A 118 -6.51 5.07 -12.04
C GLU A 118 -7.78 5.84 -11.74
N LYS A 119 -8.21 5.79 -10.49
CA LYS A 119 -9.50 6.33 -10.06
C LYS A 119 -9.24 7.46 -9.08
N ARG A 120 -9.92 8.57 -9.30
CA ARG A 120 -9.93 9.70 -8.36
C ARG A 120 -11.33 10.24 -8.23
N TRP A 121 -11.64 10.79 -7.07
CA TRP A 121 -12.87 11.54 -6.92
C TRP A 121 -12.71 12.95 -7.48
N VAL A 122 -13.66 13.35 -8.30
CA VAL A 122 -13.78 14.70 -8.82
C VAL A 122 -15.10 15.27 -8.32
N GLY A 123 -15.08 16.53 -7.92
CA GLY A 123 -16.27 17.20 -7.43
C GLY A 123 -16.30 18.66 -7.78
N PHE A 124 -17.52 19.18 -7.90
CA PHE A 124 -17.80 20.57 -8.24
C PHE A 124 -18.88 21.14 -7.32
N CYS A 125 -18.78 22.43 -7.01
CA CYS A 125 -19.86 23.16 -6.34
C CYS A 125 -20.97 23.50 -7.34
N ASN A 126 -22.17 23.82 -6.86
CA ASN A 126 -23.33 24.17 -7.71
C ASN A 126 -23.02 25.21 -8.80
N ARG A 127 -22.19 26.22 -8.49
CA ARG A 127 -21.80 27.27 -9.45
C ARG A 127 -20.90 26.79 -10.61
N HIS A 128 -20.15 25.72 -10.39
CA HIS A 128 -19.17 25.19 -11.36
C HIS A 128 -19.56 23.82 -11.89
N ARG A 129 -20.76 23.34 -11.55
CA ARG A 129 -21.36 22.21 -12.20
C ARG A 129 -21.95 22.72 -13.52
N SER A 130 -21.36 22.31 -14.64
CA SER A 130 -21.84 22.65 -15.98
C SER A 130 -22.03 21.40 -16.83
N HIS A 131 -22.84 21.53 -17.87
CA HIS A 131 -23.08 20.47 -18.85
C HIS A 131 -21.80 20.01 -19.55
N ASP A 132 -20.84 20.92 -19.75
CA ASP A 132 -19.54 20.59 -20.35
C ASP A 132 -18.74 19.62 -19.47
N ARG A 133 -18.75 19.82 -18.14
CA ARG A 133 -18.07 18.90 -17.20
C ARG A 133 -18.74 17.53 -17.14
N GLU A 134 -20.06 17.47 -17.30
CA GLU A 134 -20.79 16.21 -17.41
C GLU A 134 -20.48 15.49 -18.73
N SER A 135 -20.29 16.25 -19.82
CA SER A 135 -19.88 15.73 -21.13
C SER A 135 -18.45 15.20 -21.12
N GLU A 136 -17.49 15.94 -20.54
CA GLU A 136 -16.10 15.50 -20.33
C GLU A 136 -16.04 14.19 -19.52
N ARG A 137 -16.84 14.10 -18.45
CA ARG A 137 -16.96 12.87 -17.64
C ARG A 137 -17.42 11.69 -18.49
N ARG A 138 -18.47 11.88 -19.31
CA ARG A 138 -19.01 10.81 -20.17
C ARG A 138 -17.97 10.36 -21.20
N GLU A 139 -17.31 11.32 -21.86
CA GLU A 139 -16.28 11.04 -22.85
C GLU A 139 -15.09 10.27 -22.25
N ARG A 140 -14.57 10.67 -21.08
CA ARG A 140 -13.50 9.90 -20.42
C ARG A 140 -13.94 8.48 -20.08
N HIS A 141 -15.18 8.30 -19.64
CA HIS A 141 -15.72 6.98 -19.34
C HIS A 141 -15.86 6.10 -20.60
N GLU A 142 -16.32 6.67 -21.71
CA GLU A 142 -16.38 5.97 -23.00
C GLU A 142 -14.99 5.57 -23.49
N ARG A 143 -13.99 6.46 -23.39
CA ARG A 143 -12.59 6.14 -23.71
C ARG A 143 -12.04 5.02 -22.82
N TRP A 144 -12.33 5.02 -21.52
CA TRP A 144 -11.94 3.93 -20.61
C TRP A 144 -12.55 2.59 -21.02
N GLN A 145 -13.82 2.58 -21.45
CA GLN A 145 -14.45 1.36 -21.98
C GLN A 145 -13.84 0.91 -23.30
N ALA A 146 -13.60 1.84 -24.22
CA ALA A 146 -12.98 1.58 -25.51
C ALA A 146 -11.56 0.99 -25.37
N ASN A 147 -10.83 1.38 -24.32
CA ASN A 147 -9.52 0.84 -23.98
C ASN A 147 -9.56 -0.50 -23.23
N GLY A 148 -10.71 -1.18 -23.19
CA GLY A 148 -10.83 -2.50 -22.56
C GLY A 148 -10.93 -2.47 -21.04
N LYS A 149 -11.27 -1.32 -20.45
CA LYS A 149 -11.43 -1.13 -18.99
C LYS A 149 -10.17 -1.52 -18.21
N PRO A 150 -9.02 -0.86 -18.47
CA PRO A 150 -7.79 -1.16 -17.74
C PRO A 150 -8.00 -1.06 -16.22
N GLU A 151 -7.37 -1.99 -15.49
CA GLU A 151 -7.32 -1.97 -14.03
C GLU A 151 -6.11 -1.16 -13.55
N PRO A 152 -6.26 -0.34 -12.50
CA PRO A 152 -5.15 0.43 -11.97
C PRO A 152 -4.11 -0.46 -11.29
N ALA A 153 -2.85 -0.08 -11.41
CA ALA A 153 -1.76 -0.68 -10.65
C ALA A 153 -1.99 -0.48 -9.14
N PRO A 154 -1.62 -1.45 -8.28
CA PRO A 154 -1.83 -1.33 -6.85
C PRO A 154 -1.02 -0.17 -6.25
N ASN A 155 -1.68 0.65 -5.43
CA ASN A 155 -1.03 1.73 -4.67
C ASN A 155 -0.88 1.41 -3.18
N ARG A 156 -1.36 0.23 -2.74
CA ARG A 156 -1.23 -0.28 -1.38
C ARG A 156 -0.95 -1.78 -1.38
N GLY A 157 -0.20 -2.23 -0.37
CA GLY A 157 0.25 -3.62 -0.25
C GLY A 157 1.29 -4.00 -1.31
N GLY A 158 1.59 -5.30 -1.39
CA GLY A 158 2.55 -5.87 -2.32
C GLY A 158 4.01 -5.60 -1.98
N VAL A 159 4.32 -5.25 -0.73
CA VAL A 159 5.67 -4.87 -0.32
C VAL A 159 6.48 -6.10 0.11
N LEU A 160 5.88 -7.01 0.88
CA LEU A 160 6.58 -8.22 1.34
C LEU A 160 7.06 -9.14 0.20
N PRO A 161 6.32 -9.31 -0.92
CA PRO A 161 6.80 -10.06 -2.09
C PRO A 161 8.11 -9.57 -2.69
N ARG A 162 8.47 -8.29 -2.52
CA ARG A 162 9.77 -7.74 -2.99
C ARG A 162 10.96 -8.41 -2.28
N TYR A 163 10.76 -8.89 -1.04
CA TYR A 163 11.82 -9.39 -0.17
C TYR A 163 11.80 -10.90 0.06
N PHE A 164 10.60 -11.52 0.02
CA PHE A 164 10.43 -12.93 0.31
C PHE A 164 9.71 -13.65 -0.83
N LYS A 165 10.32 -14.75 -1.28
CA LYS A 165 9.76 -15.63 -2.30
C LYS A 165 8.95 -16.74 -1.60
N THR A 166 7.65 -16.73 -1.77
CA THR A 166 6.71 -17.75 -1.30
C THR A 166 5.45 -17.71 -2.17
N ASP A 167 4.55 -18.67 -2.00
CA ASP A 167 3.20 -18.59 -2.56
C ASP A 167 2.36 -17.54 -1.82
N TRP A 168 2.48 -16.28 -2.25
CA TRP A 168 1.73 -15.16 -1.66
C TRP A 168 0.23 -15.26 -1.88
N SER A 169 -0.23 -15.95 -2.92
CA SER A 169 -1.65 -16.18 -3.17
C SER A 169 -2.29 -16.99 -2.06
N GLU A 170 -1.60 -18.01 -1.56
CA GLU A 170 -2.03 -18.80 -0.39
C GLU A 170 -2.12 -17.92 0.87
N TRP A 171 -1.08 -17.13 1.15
CA TRP A 171 -1.01 -16.27 2.33
C TRP A 171 -2.07 -15.16 2.31
N TRP A 172 -2.26 -14.51 1.17
CA TRP A 172 -3.32 -13.51 0.99
C TRP A 172 -4.70 -14.15 1.10
N GLY A 173 -4.92 -15.33 0.51
CA GLY A 173 -6.18 -16.06 0.62
C GLY A 173 -6.51 -16.45 2.07
N TRP A 174 -5.50 -16.86 2.85
CA TRP A 174 -5.67 -17.13 4.27
C TRP A 174 -6.02 -15.86 5.07
N ALA A 175 -5.31 -14.76 4.84
CA ALA A 175 -5.44 -13.53 5.64
C ALA A 175 -6.66 -12.69 5.28
N ALA A 176 -7.00 -12.62 4.00
CA ALA A 176 -8.05 -11.79 3.42
C ALA A 176 -8.96 -12.62 2.50
N PRO A 177 -9.73 -13.58 3.04
CA PRO A 177 -10.60 -14.42 2.23
C PRO A 177 -11.62 -13.55 1.48
N GLY A 178 -11.69 -13.73 0.16
CA GLY A 178 -12.58 -12.97 -0.72
C GLY A 178 -12.01 -11.64 -1.26
N LEU A 179 -10.81 -11.24 -0.85
CA LEU A 179 -10.11 -10.11 -1.46
C LEU A 179 -9.23 -10.61 -2.62
N THR A 180 -9.56 -10.20 -3.84
CA THR A 180 -8.73 -10.49 -5.02
C THR A 180 -7.60 -9.46 -5.10
N PRO A 181 -6.31 -9.87 -5.08
CA PRO A 181 -5.20 -8.96 -5.28
C PRO A 181 -5.29 -8.28 -6.65
N SER A 182 -5.01 -6.98 -6.71
CA SER A 182 -4.92 -6.27 -7.99
C SER A 182 -3.78 -6.82 -8.83
N SER A 183 -4.04 -7.00 -10.13
CA SER A 183 -3.02 -7.44 -11.09
C SER A 183 -2.12 -6.25 -11.46
N GLY A 184 -0.82 -6.35 -11.17
CA GLY A 184 0.15 -5.30 -11.46
C GLY A 184 1.28 -5.24 -10.43
N GLU A 185 2.49 -4.93 -10.87
CA GLU A 185 3.63 -4.69 -9.98
C GLU A 185 3.58 -3.25 -9.46
N ARG A 186 3.67 -3.10 -8.14
CA ARG A 186 3.89 -1.78 -7.53
C ARG A 186 5.39 -1.53 -7.44
N GLU A 187 5.90 -0.59 -8.23
CA GLU A 187 7.25 -0.05 -8.02
C GLU A 187 7.35 0.60 -6.64
N ALA A 188 8.55 0.55 -6.04
CA ALA A 188 8.78 1.19 -4.75
C ALA A 188 8.42 2.67 -4.82
N GLY A 189 7.66 3.15 -3.82
CA GLY A 189 7.36 4.57 -3.70
C GLY A 189 8.64 5.41 -3.69
N LEU A 190 8.53 6.67 -4.09
CA LEU A 190 9.65 7.61 -3.98
C LEU A 190 10.13 7.67 -2.51
N PRO A 191 11.45 7.78 -2.27
CA PRO A 191 11.98 7.88 -0.91
C PRO A 191 11.31 9.04 -0.19
N ARG A 192 10.84 8.80 1.04
CA ARG A 192 10.26 9.85 1.87
C ARG A 192 11.33 10.93 2.10
N PRO A 193 10.98 12.22 2.04
CA PRO A 193 11.92 13.28 2.36
C PRO A 193 12.41 13.06 3.80
N VAL A 194 13.72 12.88 3.95
CA VAL A 194 14.36 12.73 5.26
C VAL A 194 14.58 14.13 5.81
N PHE A 195 13.97 14.44 6.94
CA PHE A 195 14.30 15.66 7.67
C PHE A 195 15.69 15.51 8.25
N THR A 196 16.65 16.29 7.76
CA THR A 196 17.98 16.39 8.37
C THR A 196 17.90 17.35 9.54
N LEU A 197 18.14 16.85 10.76
CA LEU A 197 18.30 17.71 11.93
C LEU A 197 19.62 18.47 11.77
N ILE A 198 19.52 19.77 11.50
CA ILE A 198 20.67 20.68 11.60
C ILE A 198 20.84 21.00 13.08
N GLN A 199 21.80 20.35 13.75
CA GLN A 199 22.19 20.75 15.09
C GLN A 199 22.96 22.07 14.99
N GLY A 200 22.35 23.17 15.45
CA GLY A 200 23.07 24.43 15.61
C GLY A 200 24.10 24.29 16.74
N GLY A 201 25.39 24.44 16.40
CA GLY A 201 26.44 24.70 17.39
C GLY A 201 26.20 26.05 18.06
N ALA A 202 26.37 26.19 19.37
CA ALA A 202 27.68 26.18 20.05
C ALA A 202 28.57 27.28 19.47
N GLU A 203 28.26 28.52 19.84
CA GLU A 203 29.26 29.55 20.12
C GLU A 203 29.57 29.54 21.61
#